data_AF-A0A8J3RZH8-F1
#
_entry.id   AF-A0A8J3RZH8-F1
#
_cell.length_a   1.000
_cell.length_b   1.000
_cell.length_c   1.000
_cell.angle_alpha   90.00
_cell.angle_beta   90.00
_cell.angle_gamma   90.00
#
_symmetry.space_group_name_H-M   'P 1'
#
loop_
_entity.id
_entity.type
_entity.pdbx_description
1 polymer ?
#
loop_
_entity_poly.entity_id
_entity_poly.type
_entity_poly.pdbx_seq_one_letter_code
_entity_poly.pdbx_strand_id
1 'polypeptide(L)'
;MLRSRWIAGPAAPEPGPLLVSLTDFQLDRLLDLPGAARRGLALSRLWPSLPGAVGMWLWTDPPARRVGSLSVWRGEADLAGFVRLREHVQIMRAYRDRGTLRSRTWEIDALDHAAVWRAFG
;
A
#
# COMPACT_ATOMS: atom_id res chain seq x y z
N MET A 1 -8.29 -4.83 13.16
CA MET A 1 -7.75 -4.65 11.79
C MET A 1 -8.42 -5.58 10.77
N LEU A 2 -8.87 -5.00 9.66
CA LEU A 2 -9.37 -5.69 8.48
C LEU A 2 -8.36 -5.56 7.33
N ARG A 3 -8.24 -6.58 6.48
CA ARG A 3 -7.42 -6.52 5.26
C ARG A 3 -8.16 -7.08 4.06
N SER A 4 -7.84 -6.59 2.88
CA SER A 4 -8.29 -7.18 1.62
C SER A 4 -7.67 -8.58 1.41
N ARG A 5 -8.16 -9.30 0.41
CA ARG A 5 -7.38 -10.39 -0.20
C ARG A 5 -6.11 -9.82 -0.86
N TRP A 6 -5.14 -10.69 -1.13
CA TRP A 6 -3.97 -10.32 -1.94
C TRP A 6 -4.42 -9.83 -3.31
N ILE A 7 -3.90 -8.68 -3.75
CA ILE A 7 -4.13 -8.12 -5.07
C ILE A 7 -2.81 -8.28 -5.83
N ALA A 8 -2.78 -9.22 -6.78
CA ALA A 8 -1.60 -9.48 -7.59
C ALA A 8 -1.34 -8.32 -8.56
N GLY A 9 -0.06 -7.98 -8.74
CA GLY A 9 0.39 -7.14 -9.85
C GLY A 9 0.90 -8.01 -11.02
N PRO A 10 1.36 -7.39 -12.12
CA PRO A 10 1.80 -8.10 -13.31
C PRO A 10 3.20 -8.73 -13.14
N ALA A 11 4.01 -8.29 -12.17
CA ALA A 11 5.30 -8.89 -11.93
C ALA A 11 5.16 -10.23 -11.21
N ALA A 12 5.74 -11.28 -11.79
CA ALA A 12 5.92 -12.54 -11.07
C ALA A 12 6.82 -12.30 -9.85
N PRO A 13 6.57 -12.99 -8.72
CA PRO A 13 7.47 -12.98 -7.56
C PRO A 13 8.69 -13.87 -7.85
N GLU A 14 9.48 -13.48 -8.85
CA GLU A 14 10.74 -14.15 -9.17
C GLU A 14 11.72 -13.97 -8.00
N PRO A 15 12.52 -15.00 -7.66
CA PRO A 15 13.56 -14.87 -6.65
C PRO A 15 14.54 -13.73 -6.99
N GLY A 16 14.76 -12.83 -6.04
CA GLY A 16 15.55 -11.61 -6.20
C GLY A 16 15.15 -10.57 -5.15
N PRO A 17 15.95 -9.52 -4.90
CA PRO A 17 15.60 -8.52 -3.91
C PRO A 17 14.30 -7.83 -4.33
N LEU A 18 13.24 -8.08 -3.59
CA LEU A 18 11.96 -7.41 -3.72
C LEU A 18 11.88 -6.30 -2.67
N LEU A 19 11.23 -5.21 -3.02
CA LEU A 19 11.01 -4.10 -2.11
C LEU A 19 9.60 -4.17 -1.52
N VAL A 20 9.52 -4.25 -0.20
CA VAL A 20 8.28 -4.08 0.53
C VAL A 20 8.11 -2.61 0.91
N SER A 21 6.89 -2.10 0.76
CA SER A 21 6.51 -0.75 1.17
C SER A 21 5.22 -0.80 2.00
N LEU A 22 5.34 -0.34 3.25
CA LEU A 22 4.24 -0.07 4.15
C LEU A 22 3.82 1.39 4.04
N THR A 23 2.53 1.60 3.82
CA THR A 23 1.84 2.88 3.99
C THR A 23 0.91 2.75 5.19
N ASP A 24 1.08 3.61 6.18
CA ASP A 24 0.28 3.67 7.40
C ASP A 24 -0.22 5.10 7.62
N PHE A 25 -1.50 5.32 7.33
CA PHE A 25 -2.11 6.62 7.46
C PHE A 25 -3.05 6.64 8.67
N GLN A 26 -2.68 7.45 9.66
CA GLN A 26 -3.50 7.70 10.85
C GLN A 26 -4.32 8.96 10.64
N LEU A 27 -5.65 8.80 10.55
CA LEU A 27 -6.59 9.89 10.31
C LEU A 27 -6.90 10.65 11.60
N ASP A 28 -7.07 11.96 11.49
CA ASP A 28 -7.49 12.80 12.62
C ASP A 28 -8.94 12.50 13.02
N ARG A 29 -9.79 12.20 12.04
CA ARG A 29 -11.22 11.96 12.24
C ARG A 29 -11.64 10.61 11.66
N LEU A 30 -12.45 9.89 12.42
CA LEU A 30 -13.01 8.60 11.98
C LEU A 30 -13.88 8.77 10.72
N LEU A 31 -14.54 9.92 10.56
CA LEU A 31 -15.42 10.22 9.42
C LEU A 31 -14.67 10.31 8.08
N ASP A 32 -13.35 10.53 8.09
CA ASP A 32 -12.54 10.54 6.86
C ASP A 32 -12.18 9.12 6.38
N LEU A 33 -12.32 8.09 7.24
CA LEU A 33 -11.90 6.72 6.97
C LEU A 33 -12.65 6.06 5.79
N PRO A 34 -13.99 6.17 5.66
CA PRO A 34 -14.69 5.60 4.50
C PRO A 34 -14.22 6.21 3.17
N GLY A 35 -13.97 7.53 3.16
CA GLY A 35 -13.47 8.24 1.98
C GLY A 35 -12.06 7.80 1.60
N ALA A 36 -11.17 7.62 2.58
CA ALA A 36 -9.80 7.17 2.37
C ALA A 36 -9.77 5.72 1.86
N ALA A 37 -10.53 4.83 2.51
CA ALA A 37 -10.65 3.43 2.13
C ALA A 37 -11.20 3.27 0.70
N ARG A 38 -12.26 4.01 0.34
CA ARG A 38 -12.83 3.97 -1.02
C ARG A 38 -11.82 4.40 -2.09
N ARG A 39 -11.01 5.41 -1.81
CA ARG A 39 -9.97 5.88 -2.73
C ARG A 39 -8.82 4.89 -2.85
N GLY A 40 -8.40 4.27 -1.75
CA GLY A 40 -7.42 3.17 -1.77
C GLY A 40 -7.91 2.00 -2.62
N LEU A 41 -9.17 1.58 -2.44
CA LEU A 41 -9.82 0.55 -3.26
C LEU A 41 -9.94 0.93 -4.74
N ALA A 42 -10.17 2.21 -5.04
CA ALA A 42 -10.21 2.67 -6.43
C ALA A 42 -8.80 2.63 -7.04
N LEU A 43 -7.78 3.07 -6.31
CA LEU A 43 -6.39 3.06 -6.76
C LEU A 43 -5.87 1.62 -6.98
N SER A 44 -6.25 0.67 -6.12
CA SER A 44 -5.83 -0.73 -6.26
C SER A 44 -6.35 -1.42 -7.52
N ARG A 45 -7.33 -0.83 -8.22
CA ARG A 45 -7.78 -1.34 -9.53
C ARG A 45 -6.74 -1.16 -10.63
N LEU A 46 -5.81 -0.23 -10.47
CA LEU A 46 -4.68 -0.05 -11.39
C LEU A 46 -3.60 -1.12 -11.18
N TRP A 47 -3.59 -1.79 -10.02
CA TRP A 47 -2.49 -2.65 -9.61
C TRP A 47 -2.10 -3.75 -10.62
N PRO A 48 -3.06 -4.45 -11.27
CA PRO A 48 -2.73 -5.47 -12.27
C PRO A 48 -1.98 -4.96 -13.50
N SER A 49 -1.93 -3.64 -13.75
CA SER A 49 -1.22 -3.03 -14.87
C SER A 49 -0.01 -2.19 -14.45
N LEU A 50 0.34 -2.14 -13.17
CA LEU A 50 1.47 -1.34 -12.69
C LEU A 50 2.80 -2.07 -12.94
N PRO A 51 3.72 -1.50 -13.74
CA PRO A 51 5.04 -2.07 -13.94
C PRO A 51 5.74 -2.34 -12.61
N GLY A 52 6.32 -3.53 -12.49
CA GLY A 52 7.08 -3.96 -11.32
C GLY A 52 6.27 -4.18 -10.04
N ALA A 53 4.95 -4.00 -10.04
CA ALA A 53 4.12 -4.38 -8.90
C ALA A 53 4.01 -5.91 -8.82
N VAL A 54 4.42 -6.48 -7.69
CA VAL A 54 4.28 -7.91 -7.40
C VAL A 54 2.92 -8.18 -6.77
N GLY A 55 2.52 -7.34 -5.82
CA GLY A 55 1.17 -7.36 -5.26
C GLY A 55 1.03 -6.52 -4.00
N MET A 56 -0.16 -6.53 -3.41
CA MET A 56 -0.44 -5.78 -2.18
C MET A 56 -1.57 -6.37 -1.33
N TRP A 57 -1.66 -5.84 -0.11
CA TRP A 57 -2.90 -5.78 0.66
C TRP A 57 -3.28 -4.32 0.91
N LEU A 58 -4.58 -4.05 0.92
CA LEU A 58 -5.15 -2.89 1.59
C LEU A 58 -5.58 -3.29 2.99
N TRP A 59 -5.50 -2.36 3.94
CA TRP A 59 -5.91 -2.63 5.31
C TRP A 59 -6.52 -1.40 5.98
N THR A 60 -7.37 -1.65 6.97
CA THR A 60 -7.99 -0.63 7.82
C THR A 60 -8.03 -1.09 9.27
N ASP A 61 -7.92 -0.14 10.18
CA ASP A 61 -8.19 -0.35 11.60
C ASP A 61 -9.07 0.79 12.13
N PRO A 62 -10.42 0.66 12.01
CA PRO A 62 -11.34 1.73 12.39
C PRO A 62 -11.20 2.23 13.83
N PRO A 63 -11.04 1.36 14.87
CA PRO A 63 -10.82 1.82 16.24
C PRO A 63 -9.58 2.72 16.39
N ALA A 64 -8.52 2.43 15.63
CA ALA A 64 -7.29 3.22 15.63
C ALA A 64 -7.33 4.40 14.64
N ARG A 65 -8.41 4.55 13.85
CA ARG A 65 -8.52 5.51 12.73
C ARG A 65 -7.38 5.35 11.71
N ARG A 66 -6.91 4.12 11.49
CA ARG A 66 -5.79 3.86 10.58
C ARG A 66 -6.26 3.19 9.29
N VAL A 67 -5.58 3.50 8.19
CA VAL A 67 -5.80 2.90 6.88
C VAL A 67 -4.48 2.90 6.11
N GLY A 68 -4.29 1.93 5.23
CA GLY A 68 -3.05 1.87 4.48
C GLY A 68 -2.96 0.73 3.50
N SER A 69 -1.74 0.48 3.08
CA SER A 69 -1.38 -0.64 2.22
C SER A 69 -0.07 -1.26 2.66
N LEU A 70 0.09 -2.54 2.35
CA LEU A 70 1.36 -3.24 2.38
C LEU A 70 1.59 -3.78 0.97
N SER A 71 2.58 -3.23 0.28
CA SER A 71 2.83 -3.48 -1.14
C SER A 71 4.21 -4.08 -1.36
N VAL A 72 4.34 -4.90 -2.40
CA VAL A 72 5.59 -5.55 -2.81
C VAL A 72 5.87 -5.20 -4.26
N TRP A 73 7.12 -4.82 -4.51
CA TRP A 73 7.62 -4.31 -5.79
C TRP A 73 8.88 -5.07 -6.20
N ARG A 74 9.19 -5.10 -7.50
CA ARG A 74 10.48 -5.61 -7.99
C ARG A 74 11.66 -4.74 -7.58
N GLY A 75 11.43 -3.46 -7.26
CA GLY A 75 12.47 -2.56 -6.76
C GLY A 75 11.98 -1.14 -6.48
N GLU A 76 12.91 -0.29 -6.06
CA GLU A 76 12.64 1.11 -5.69
C GLU A 76 12.11 1.96 -6.85
N ALA A 77 12.59 1.73 -8.06
CA ALA A 77 12.18 2.48 -9.25
C ALA A 77 10.67 2.29 -9.54
N ASP A 78 10.15 1.08 -9.35
CA ASP A 78 8.74 0.76 -9.59
C ASP A 78 7.84 1.40 -8.52
N LEU A 79 8.26 1.33 -7.25
CA LEU A 79 7.59 2.07 -6.16
C LEU A 79 7.58 3.57 -6.44
N ALA A 80 8.71 4.15 -6.85
CA ALA A 80 8.81 5.57 -7.18
C ALA A 80 7.89 5.95 -8.35
N GLY A 81 7.74 5.07 -9.34
CA GLY A 81 6.78 5.21 -10.44
C GLY A 81 5.34 5.31 -9.92
N PHE A 82 4.95 4.40 -9.01
CA PHE A 82 3.63 4.42 -8.40
C PHE A 82 3.34 5.68 -7.57
N VAL A 83 4.29 6.11 -6.74
CA VAL A 83 4.14 7.32 -5.90
C VAL A 83 3.95 8.57 -6.77
N ARG A 84 4.46 8.57 -8.00
CA ARG A 84 4.31 9.67 -8.95
C ARG A 84 3.02 9.62 -9.77
N LEU A 85 2.24 8.53 -9.70
CA LEU A 85 0.97 8.45 -10.42
C LEU A 85 0.03 9.56 -10.00
N ARG A 86 -0.66 10.15 -10.99
CA ARG A 86 -1.56 11.28 -10.78
C ARG A 86 -2.64 10.95 -9.75
N GLU A 87 -3.22 9.76 -9.83
CA GLU A 87 -4.25 9.26 -8.91
C GLU A 87 -3.72 9.16 -7.48
N HIS A 88 -2.49 8.65 -7.31
CA HIS A 88 -1.85 8.58 -6.00
C HIS A 88 -1.60 9.98 -5.42
N VAL A 89 -0.99 10.87 -6.21
CA VAL A 89 -0.70 12.26 -5.82
C VAL A 89 -1.99 13.01 -5.44
N GLN A 90 -3.08 12.81 -6.19
CA GLN A 90 -4.37 13.42 -5.87
C GLN A 90 -4.94 12.95 -4.53
N ILE A 91 -4.79 11.66 -4.20
CA ILE A 91 -5.20 11.13 -2.90
C ILE A 91 -4.34 11.75 -1.80
N MET A 92 -3.01 11.73 -1.94
CA MET A 92 -2.10 12.30 -0.96
C MET A 92 -2.38 13.79 -0.70
N ARG A 93 -2.63 14.57 -1.75
CA ARG A 93 -3.02 15.98 -1.62
C ARG A 93 -4.35 16.17 -0.90
N ALA A 94 -5.34 15.32 -1.15
CA ALA A 94 -6.65 15.44 -0.52
C ALA A 94 -6.64 15.15 1.00
N TYR A 95 -5.67 14.37 1.47
CA TYR A 95 -5.56 13.94 2.87
C TYR A 95 -4.37 14.53 3.63
N ARG A 96 -3.55 15.39 2.99
CA ARG A 96 -2.33 15.94 3.61
C ARG A 96 -2.55 16.62 4.98
N ASP A 97 -3.72 17.22 5.18
CA ASP A 97 -4.08 17.97 6.39
C ASP A 97 -5.18 17.24 7.20
N ARG A 98 -5.33 15.92 7.01
CA ARG A 98 -6.38 15.09 7.64
C ARG A 98 -5.83 13.91 8.44
N GLY A 99 -4.54 13.92 8.72
CA GLY A 99 -3.89 12.85 9.43
C GLY A 99 -2.38 12.88 9.28
N THR A 100 -1.74 11.85 9.85
CA THR A 100 -0.30 11.63 9.78
C THR A 100 0.00 10.40 8.95
N LEU A 101 0.83 10.56 7.91
CA LEU A 101 1.36 9.44 7.13
C LEU A 101 2.68 8.96 7.71
N ARG A 102 2.79 7.65 7.92
CA ARG A 102 4.04 6.94 8.15
C ARG A 102 4.26 5.97 7.00
N SER A 103 5.49 5.91 6.53
CA SER A 103 5.89 4.93 5.52
C SER A 103 7.20 4.28 5.91
N ARG A 104 7.34 3.01 5.56
CA ARG A 104 8.55 2.22 5.78
C ARG A 104 8.77 1.31 4.58
N THR A 105 10.01 1.22 4.13
CA THR A 105 10.43 0.26 3.11
C THR A 105 11.50 -0.67 3.65
N TRP A 106 11.56 -1.88 3.12
CA TRP A 106 12.62 -2.85 3.40
C TRP A 106 12.68 -3.89 2.27
N GLU A 107 13.83 -4.54 2.12
CA GLU A 107 14.04 -5.58 1.12
C GLU A 107 13.75 -6.97 1.66
N ILE A 108 13.32 -7.87 0.78
CA ILE A 108 13.16 -9.32 1.05
C ILE A 108 13.71 -10.10 -0.14
N ASP A 109 14.30 -11.28 0.10
CA ASP A 109 14.85 -12.12 -0.97
C ASP A 109 13.78 -12.94 -1.72
N ALA A 110 12.65 -13.19 -1.05
CA ALA A 110 11.54 -13.96 -1.58
C ALA A 110 10.22 -13.55 -0.93
N LEU A 111 9.14 -13.65 -1.70
CA LEU A 111 7.81 -13.34 -1.20
C LEU A 111 7.23 -14.50 -0.38
N ASP A 112 7.27 -14.35 0.94
CA ASP A 112 6.41 -15.11 1.87
C ASP A 112 5.30 -14.17 2.38
N HIS A 113 4.07 -14.41 1.93
CA HIS A 113 2.91 -13.61 2.30
C HIS A 113 2.67 -13.53 3.82
N ALA A 114 2.91 -14.64 4.55
CA ALA A 114 2.68 -14.69 5.98
C ALA A 114 3.80 -13.97 6.75
N ALA A 115 5.05 -14.12 6.33
CA ALA A 115 6.17 -13.40 6.92
C ALA A 115 6.06 -11.88 6.69
N VAL A 116 5.78 -11.45 5.46
CA VAL A 116 5.62 -10.03 5.12
C VAL A 116 4.48 -9.39 5.91
N TRP A 117 3.34 -10.09 6.04
CA TRP A 117 2.23 -9.57 6.83
C TRP A 117 2.51 -9.54 8.33
N ARG A 118 3.30 -10.48 8.88
CA ARG A 118 3.70 -10.43 10.29
C ARG A 118 4.65 -9.27 10.57
N ALA A 119 5.54 -8.93 9.64
CA ALA A 119 6.48 -7.81 9.79
C ALA A 119 5.78 -6.43 9.80
N PHE A 120 4.51 -6.36 9.41
CA PHE A 120 3.67 -5.17 9.59
C PHE A 120 3.30 -4.90 11.06
N GLY A 121 3.14 -5.96 11.86
CA GLY A 121 2.55 -5.94 13.20
C GLY A 121 3.57 -5.93 14.33
#